data_AF-A0A1S8CVR1-F1
#
_entry.id   AF-A0A1S8CVR1-F1
#
_cell.length_a   1.000
_cell.length_b   1.000
_cell.length_c   1.000
_cell.angle_alpha   90.00
_cell.angle_beta   90.00
_cell.angle_gamma   90.00
#
_symmetry.space_group_name_H-M   'P 1'
#
loop_
_entity.id
_entity.type
_entity.pdbx_description
1 polymer ?
#
loop_
_entity_poly.entity_id
_entity_poly.type
_entity_poly.pdbx_seq_one_letter_code
_entity_poly.pdbx_strand_id
1 'polypeptide(L)'
;MINSKDHPVEWALLIYKLEDAKEHLKNLIKQLTAKTGMDEIAFKTQLFHVYEHLNRAWHSRNTIGGISSTQWHANSQLPVSLKFFED
;
A
#
# COMPACT_ATOMS: atom_id res chain seq x y z
N MET A 1 4.97 -0.87 -18.88
CA MET A 1 4.41 -1.49 -17.67
C MET A 1 4.56 -2.99 -17.80
N ILE A 2 4.87 -3.67 -16.70
CA ILE A 2 4.80 -5.12 -16.60
C ILE A 2 3.41 -5.62 -17.03
N ASN A 3 3.31 -6.87 -17.45
CA ASN A 3 2.06 -7.48 -17.88
C ASN A 3 2.02 -8.96 -17.49
N SER A 4 0.82 -9.54 -17.43
CA SER A 4 0.61 -10.91 -16.99
C SER A 4 1.21 -11.99 -17.89
N LYS A 5 1.46 -11.69 -19.17
CA LYS A 5 2.00 -12.65 -20.14
C LYS A 5 3.52 -12.73 -20.08
N ASP A 6 4.18 -11.58 -20.15
CA ASP A 6 5.65 -11.51 -20.26
C ASP A 6 6.33 -11.42 -18.88
N HIS A 7 5.61 -10.96 -17.84
CA HIS A 7 6.13 -10.71 -16.49
C HIS A 7 5.18 -11.26 -15.40
N PRO A 8 4.84 -12.57 -15.42
CA PRO A 8 3.79 -13.12 -14.56
C PRO A 8 4.07 -13.00 -13.07
N VAL A 9 5.34 -13.07 -12.64
CA VAL A 9 5.73 -12.98 -11.23
C VAL A 9 5.56 -11.55 -10.70
N GLU A 10 6.10 -10.57 -11.43
CA GLU A 10 6.00 -9.16 -11.09
C GLU A 10 4.54 -8.69 -11.17
N TRP A 11 3.79 -9.19 -12.16
CA TRP A 11 2.35 -8.94 -12.27
C TRP A 11 1.59 -9.46 -11.06
N ALA A 12 1.86 -10.68 -10.61
CA ALA A 12 1.25 -11.25 -9.41
C ALA A 12 1.57 -10.40 -8.17
N LEU A 13 2.82 -9.94 -8.03
CA LEU A 13 3.20 -9.05 -6.93
C LEU A 13 2.46 -7.71 -6.97
N LEU A 14 2.30 -7.11 -8.16
CA LEU A 14 1.55 -5.87 -8.33
C LEU A 14 0.08 -6.06 -7.88
N ILE A 15 -0.57 -7.12 -8.35
CA ILE A 15 -1.95 -7.45 -7.96
C ILE A 15 -2.03 -7.70 -6.45
N TYR A 16 -1.07 -8.44 -5.88
CA TYR A 16 -1.02 -8.70 -4.45
C TYR A 16 -0.99 -7.40 -3.63
N LYS A 17 -0.23 -6.39 -4.07
CA LYS A 17 -0.22 -5.09 -3.38
C LYS A 17 -1.52 -4.31 -3.49
N LEU A 18 -2.23 -4.41 -4.61
CA LEU A 18 -3.56 -3.82 -4.73
C LEU A 18 -4.60 -4.55 -3.86
N GLU A 19 -4.47 -5.86 -3.72
CA GLU A 19 -5.31 -6.67 -2.84
C GLU A 19 -5.08 -6.33 -1.35
N ASP A 20 -3.82 -6.22 -0.91
CA ASP A 20 -3.47 -5.76 0.45
C ASP A 20 -4.07 -4.37 0.73
N ALA A 21 -3.92 -3.41 -0.20
CA ALA A 21 -4.49 -2.07 -0.07
C ALA A 21 -6.02 -2.10 0.06
N LYS A 22 -6.69 -2.95 -0.75
CA LYS A 22 -8.14 -3.16 -0.68
C LYS A 22 -8.57 -3.73 0.67
N GLU A 23 -7.82 -4.67 1.23
CA GLU A 23 -8.10 -5.25 2.54
C GLU A 23 -8.01 -4.19 3.65
N HIS A 24 -6.92 -3.43 3.70
CA HIS A 24 -6.76 -2.34 4.67
C HIS A 24 -7.87 -1.31 4.56
N LEU A 25 -8.25 -0.92 3.33
CA LEU A 25 -9.35 0.02 3.12
C LEU A 25 -10.70 -0.54 3.59
N LYS A 26 -10.99 -1.82 3.32
CA LYS A 26 -12.20 -2.49 3.83
C LYS A 26 -12.24 -2.51 5.35
N ASN A 27 -11.11 -2.82 5.99
CA ASN A 27 -11.00 -2.86 7.45
C ASN A 27 -11.17 -1.48 8.07
N LEU A 28 -10.61 -0.44 7.44
CA LEU A 28 -10.80 0.96 7.84
C LEU A 28 -12.28 1.36 7.81
N ILE A 29 -12.97 1.10 6.69
CA ILE A 29 -14.40 1.39 6.53
C ILE A 29 -15.22 0.62 7.58
N LYS A 30 -14.95 -0.67 7.76
CA LYS A 30 -15.65 -1.50 8.76
C LYS A 30 -15.53 -0.91 10.17
N GLN A 31 -14.34 -0.47 10.57
CA GLN A 31 -14.12 0.12 11.88
C GLN A 31 -14.81 1.48 12.03
N LEU A 32 -14.75 2.35 11.02
CA LEU A 32 -15.46 3.64 11.04
C LEU A 32 -16.98 3.49 11.09
N THR A 33 -17.52 2.44 10.46
CA THR A 33 -18.97 2.15 10.50
C THR A 33 -19.41 1.43 11.78
N ALA A 34 -18.48 1.01 12.64
CA ALA A 34 -18.81 0.41 13.93
C ALA A 34 -19.30 1.50 14.90
N LYS A 35 -20.33 1.20 15.69
CA LYS A 35 -20.96 2.15 16.63
C LYS A 35 -20.07 2.58 17.81
N THR A 36 -18.82 2.12 17.86
CA THR A 36 -17.86 2.38 18.95
C THR A 36 -16.96 3.58 18.70
N GLY A 37 -16.99 4.17 17.50
CA GLY A 37 -15.98 5.12 17.07
C GLY A 37 -14.62 4.45 16.83
N MET A 38 -13.71 5.19 16.21
CA MET A 38 -12.35 4.74 15.87
C MET A 38 -11.35 5.75 16.46
N ASP A 39 -10.32 5.24 17.12
CA ASP A 39 -9.19 6.06 17.58
C ASP A 39 -8.40 6.65 16.40
N GLU A 40 -7.89 7.88 16.56
CA GLU A 40 -7.20 8.59 15.48
C GLU A 40 -5.88 7.91 15.09
N ILE A 41 -5.14 7.34 16.03
CA ILE A 41 -3.91 6.59 15.75
C ILE A 41 -4.25 5.34 14.95
N ALA A 42 -5.33 4.64 15.31
CA ALA A 42 -5.83 3.49 14.55
C ALA A 42 -6.24 3.88 13.11
N PHE A 43 -6.95 5.01 12.95
CA PHE A 43 -7.31 5.57 11.64
C PHE A 43 -6.06 5.85 10.79
N LYS A 44 -5.10 6.61 11.35
CA LYS A 44 -3.83 6.97 10.69
C LYS A 44 -3.04 5.72 10.29
N THR A 45 -2.96 4.72 11.15
CA THR A 45 -2.23 3.47 10.89
C THR A 45 -2.82 2.68 9.74
N GLN A 46 -4.14 2.51 9.70
CA GLN A 46 -4.79 1.80 8.58
C GLN A 46 -4.60 2.56 7.26
N LEU A 47 -4.77 3.87 7.30
CA LEU A 47 -4.60 4.71 6.11
C LEU A 47 -3.15 4.71 5.62
N PHE A 48 -2.18 4.74 6.54
CA PHE A 48 -0.75 4.59 6.23
C PHE A 48 -0.48 3.32 5.42
N HIS A 49 -0.98 2.16 5.87
CA HIS A 49 -0.79 0.90 5.14
C HIS A 49 -1.40 0.95 3.73
N VAL A 50 -2.60 1.52 3.58
CA VAL A 50 -3.19 1.70 2.24
C VAL A 50 -2.21 2.45 1.32
N TYR A 51 -1.67 3.58 1.75
CA TYR A 51 -0.69 4.33 0.95
C TYR A 51 0.60 3.54 0.69
N GLU A 52 1.13 2.86 1.70
CA GLU A 52 2.33 2.03 1.58
C GLU A 52 2.19 0.97 0.46
N HIS A 53 1.05 0.28 0.41
CA HIS A 53 0.76 -0.73 -0.60
C HIS A 53 0.51 -0.12 -1.98
N LEU A 54 -0.21 1.00 -2.07
CA LEU A 54 -0.42 1.72 -3.33
C LEU A 54 0.90 2.26 -3.91
N ASN A 55 1.79 2.78 -3.07
CA ASN A 55 3.09 3.27 -3.49
C ASN A 55 3.97 2.12 -3.98
N ARG A 56 3.95 0.97 -3.29
CA ARG A 56 4.65 -0.23 -3.78
C ARG A 56 4.17 -0.63 -5.16
N ALA A 57 2.85 -0.68 -5.38
CA ALA A 57 2.27 -1.02 -6.67
C ALA A 57 2.65 0.01 -7.75
N TRP A 58 2.58 1.30 -7.44
CA TRP A 58 2.95 2.35 -8.37
C TRP A 58 4.42 2.25 -8.77
N HIS A 59 5.33 2.20 -7.81
CA HIS A 59 6.76 2.25 -8.07
C HIS A 59 7.32 0.95 -8.67
N SER A 60 6.68 -0.20 -8.45
CA SER A 60 7.11 -1.49 -9.02
C SER A 60 6.55 -1.78 -10.43
N ARG A 61 5.61 -0.98 -10.95
CA ARG A 61 4.88 -1.27 -12.21
C ARG A 61 5.73 -1.43 -13.46
N ASN A 62 7.00 -1.04 -13.42
CA ASN A 62 7.95 -1.19 -14.53
C ASN A 62 9.21 -1.98 -14.12
N THR A 63 9.27 -2.51 -12.90
CA THR A 63 10.42 -3.27 -12.42
C THR A 63 10.30 -4.72 -12.89
N ILE A 64 11.38 -5.24 -13.45
CA ILE A 64 11.52 -6.65 -13.86
C ILE A 64 12.55 -7.28 -12.94
N GLY A 65 12.27 -8.49 -12.44
CA GLY A 65 13.11 -9.21 -11.48
C GLY A 65 12.86 -8.81 -10.03
N GLY A 66 13.78 -9.21 -9.16
CA GLY A 66 13.67 -9.02 -7.72
C GLY A 66 13.78 -7.55 -7.29
N ILE A 67 12.93 -7.15 -6.33
CA ILE A 67 13.01 -5.85 -5.65
C ILE A 67 13.92 -6.01 -4.43
N SER A 68 15.00 -5.23 -4.37
CA SER A 68 15.90 -5.22 -3.20
C SER A 68 15.20 -4.63 -1.97
N SER A 69 15.69 -4.93 -0.76
CA SER A 69 15.15 -4.36 0.47
C SER A 69 15.18 -2.82 0.48
N THR A 70 16.23 -2.21 -0.07
CA THR A 70 16.33 -0.75 -0.20
C THR A 70 15.27 -0.20 -1.14
N GLN A 71 15.09 -0.83 -2.30
CA GLN A 71 14.05 -0.43 -3.26
C GLN A 71 12.66 -0.64 -2.67
N TRP A 72 12.45 -1.73 -1.92
CA TRP A 72 11.20 -2.00 -1.23
C TRP A 72 10.85 -0.90 -0.23
N HIS A 73 11.82 -0.49 0.60
CA HIS A 73 11.63 0.59 1.56
C HIS A 73 11.35 1.92 0.86
N ALA A 74 12.09 2.25 -0.21
CA ALA A 74 11.86 3.45 -1.02
C ALA A 74 10.45 3.46 -1.64
N ASN A 75 10.01 2.32 -2.19
CA ASN A 75 8.68 2.16 -2.78
C ASN A 75 7.55 2.20 -1.75
N SER A 76 7.86 2.12 -0.45
CA SER A 76 6.89 2.17 0.65
C SER A 76 6.71 3.59 1.20
N GLN A 77 7.58 4.53 0.82
CA GLN A 77 7.56 5.88 1.38
C GLN A 77 6.30 6.63 0.96
N LEU A 78 5.73 7.39 1.89
CA LEU A 78 4.62 8.28 1.61
C LEU A 78 5.06 9.48 0.75
N PRO A 79 4.11 10.13 0.05
CA PRO A 79 4.35 11.46 -0.46
C PRO A 79 4.84 12.40 0.66
N VAL A 80 5.89 13.18 0.40
CA VAL A 80 6.48 14.12 1.38
C VAL A 80 5.48 15.16 1.92
N SER A 81 4.40 15.41 1.18
CA SER A 81 3.31 16.30 1.60
C SER A 81 2.33 15.66 2.59
N LEU A 82 2.38 14.34 2.80
CA LEU A 82 1.53 13.62 3.74
C LEU A 82 2.31 13.30 5.02
N LYS A 83 1.97 14.03 6.08
CA LYS A 83 2.53 13.87 7.42
C LYS A 83 1.48 13.30 8.35
N PHE A 84 1.36 11.97 8.43
CA PHE A 84 0.35 11.33 9.30
C PHE A 84 0.70 11.42 10.79
N PHE A 85 1.99 11.42 11.12
CA PHE A 85 2.49 11.27 12.49
C PHE A 85 3.45 12.38 12.92
N GLU A 86 3.52 13.47 12.15
CA GLU A 86 4.24 14.68 12.57
C GLU A 86 3.19 15.72 12.96
N ASP A 87 3.33 16.30 14.16
CA ASP A 87 2.51 17.41 14.65
C ASP A 87 2.92 18.76 14.03
#